data_AF-A0A3C1UE24-F1
#
_entry.id   AF-A0A3C1UE24-F1
#
_cell.length_a   1.000
_cell.length_b   1.000
_cell.length_c   1.000
_cell.angle_alpha   90.00
_cell.angle_beta   90.00
_cell.angle_gamma   90.00
#
_symmetry.space_group_name_H-M   'P 1'
#
loop_
_entity.id
_entity.type
_entity.pdbx_description
1 polymer ?
#
loop_
_entity_poly.entity_id
_entity_poly.type
_entity_poly.pdbx_seq_one_letter_code
_entity_poly.pdbx_strand_id
1 'polypeptide(L)'
;MLLHSSWLKYTLSVLLLTVVAGISCAQVTVNGSSANLIYDGIDVSSYQKDIDWSATAKDKNIKFVYVKATEGSTYRSRHYQYNIENARQYGIHVGAYHFFRPNVPVEKQFLNFTSVVKKEDQDLIPLIDVEVRGNNLTV
;
A
#
# COMPACT_ATOMS: atom_id res chain seq x y z
N MET A 1 -24.24 -35.35 -67.96
CA MET A 1 -24.98 -34.21 -67.39
C MET A 1 -24.65 -34.13 -65.90
N LEU A 2 -23.69 -33.24 -65.57
CA LEU A 2 -23.36 -32.61 -64.28
C LEU A 2 -23.49 -33.46 -63.00
N LEU A 3 -22.42 -34.14 -62.56
CA LEU A 3 -21.33 -33.66 -61.68
C LEU A 3 -21.72 -33.48 -60.20
N HIS A 4 -21.21 -34.42 -59.41
CA HIS A 4 -21.06 -34.46 -57.96
C HIS A 4 -20.57 -33.12 -57.41
N SER A 5 -21.20 -32.64 -56.33
CA SER A 5 -20.78 -31.39 -55.72
C SER A 5 -20.76 -31.55 -54.19
N SER A 6 -19.58 -31.94 -53.73
CA SER A 6 -19.11 -32.13 -52.36
C SER A 6 -18.95 -30.79 -51.60
N TRP A 7 -20.01 -29.98 -51.53
CA TRP A 7 -19.95 -28.62 -50.97
C TRP A 7 -20.40 -28.51 -49.50
N LEU A 8 -20.75 -29.62 -48.83
CA LEU A 8 -21.12 -29.61 -47.41
C LEU A 8 -20.00 -30.06 -46.45
N LYS A 9 -18.80 -30.39 -46.95
CA LYS A 9 -17.66 -30.80 -46.11
C LYS A 9 -16.55 -29.75 -45.97
N TYR A 10 -16.68 -28.60 -46.65
CA TYR A 10 -15.69 -27.50 -46.62
C TYR A 10 -16.21 -26.22 -45.96
N THR A 11 -17.35 -26.26 -45.26
CA THR A 11 -17.86 -25.12 -44.48
C THR A 11 -17.46 -25.15 -43.00
N LEU A 12 -16.85 -26.23 -42.51
CA LEU A 12 -16.33 -26.30 -41.13
C LEU A 12 -14.82 -26.02 -41.00
N SER A 13 -14.05 -25.98 -42.09
CA SER A 13 -12.59 -25.78 -42.03
C SER A 13 -12.12 -24.36 -42.35
N VAL A 14 -13.03 -23.40 -42.55
CA VAL A 14 -12.67 -21.97 -42.75
C VAL A 14 -13.14 -21.07 -41.59
N LEU A 15 -13.85 -21.63 -40.60
CA LEU A 15 -14.19 -20.91 -39.36
C LEU A 15 -13.18 -21.15 -38.21
N LEU A 16 -11.94 -21.54 -38.55
CA LEU A 16 -10.84 -21.69 -37.59
C LEU A 16 -9.66 -20.74 -37.89
N LEU A 17 -9.83 -19.75 -38.76
CA LEU A 17 -8.71 -18.93 -39.25
C LEU A 17 -9.03 -17.45 -39.50
N THR A 18 -9.87 -16.75 -38.70
CA THR A 18 -9.98 -15.26 -38.79
C THR A 18 -10.49 -14.53 -37.54
N VAL A 19 -10.45 -15.10 -36.33
CA VAL A 19 -10.62 -14.30 -35.08
C VAL A 19 -9.42 -14.46 -34.15
N VAL A 20 -8.22 -14.46 -34.73
CA VAL A 20 -6.93 -14.30 -34.01
C VAL A 20 -6.28 -12.95 -34.34
N ALA A 21 -7.00 -12.05 -35.00
CA ALA A 21 -6.51 -10.71 -35.33
C ALA A 21 -7.49 -9.68 -34.75
N GLY A 22 -7.22 -9.16 -33.56
CA GLY A 22 -8.05 -8.03 -33.10
C GLY A 22 -7.93 -7.50 -31.70
N ILE A 23 -7.10 -8.02 -30.79
CA ILE A 23 -6.65 -7.26 -29.61
C ILE A 23 -5.20 -7.67 -29.30
N SER A 24 -4.26 -7.32 -30.18
CA SER A 24 -2.93 -6.94 -29.69
C SER A 24 -3.06 -5.50 -29.24
N CYS A 25 -3.75 -5.29 -28.10
CA CYS A 25 -3.49 -4.09 -27.33
C CYS A 25 -2.04 -4.28 -26.90
N ALA A 26 -1.15 -3.47 -27.47
CA ALA A 26 0.27 -3.51 -27.20
C ALA A 26 0.47 -3.88 -25.74
N GLN A 27 1.11 -5.03 -25.49
CA GLN A 27 1.87 -5.14 -24.26
C GLN A 27 2.86 -3.99 -24.38
N VAL A 28 2.51 -2.87 -23.76
CA VAL A 28 3.50 -1.91 -23.32
C VAL A 28 4.32 -2.74 -22.35
N THR A 29 5.31 -3.43 -22.89
CA THR A 29 6.48 -3.81 -22.15
C THR A 29 7.04 -2.47 -21.73
N VAL A 30 6.60 -1.98 -20.57
CA VAL A 30 7.41 -1.07 -19.80
C VAL A 30 8.68 -1.86 -19.52
N ASN A 31 9.62 -1.82 -20.47
CA ASN A 31 11.04 -1.90 -20.21
C ASN A 31 11.41 -0.64 -19.42
N GLY A 32 10.68 -0.36 -18.34
CA GLY A 32 11.26 0.34 -17.23
C GLY A 32 12.24 -0.67 -16.69
N SER A 33 13.52 -0.46 -16.97
CA SER A 33 14.56 -0.89 -16.07
C SER A 33 14.04 -0.55 -14.68
N SER A 34 13.57 -1.56 -13.95
CA SER A 34 13.13 -1.43 -12.57
C SER A 34 14.28 -0.70 -11.91
N ALA A 35 14.12 0.60 -11.66
CA ALA A 35 15.07 1.30 -10.82
C ALA A 35 15.17 0.39 -9.60
N ASN A 36 16.38 -0.04 -9.28
CA ASN A 36 16.59 -0.88 -8.12
C ASN A 36 16.25 0.03 -6.93
N LEU A 37 14.96 0.10 -6.59
CA LEU A 37 14.43 0.96 -5.56
C LEU A 37 14.92 0.34 -4.27
N ILE A 38 15.95 0.97 -3.71
CA ILE A 38 16.52 0.55 -2.44
C ILE A 38 15.63 1.16 -1.35
N TYR A 39 14.79 0.32 -0.74
CA TYR A 39 14.00 0.66 0.43
C TYR A 39 13.97 -0.55 1.36
N ASP A 40 13.75 -0.27 2.64
CA ASP A 40 13.72 -1.29 3.70
C ASP A 40 12.36 -1.35 4.42
N GLY A 41 11.41 -0.50 4.07
CA GLY A 41 10.13 -0.42 4.75
C GLY A 41 9.15 0.54 4.12
N ILE A 42 7.97 0.62 4.74
CA ILE A 42 6.85 1.45 4.33
C ILE A 42 6.27 2.22 5.52
N ASP A 43 5.41 3.20 5.26
CA ASP A 43 4.51 3.75 6.27
C ASP A 43 3.05 3.62 5.82
N VAL A 44 2.15 3.45 6.78
CA VAL A 44 0.71 3.29 6.53
C VAL A 44 -0.12 4.06 7.53
N SER A 45 -1.35 4.37 7.14
CA SER A 45 -2.32 5.10 7.96
C SER A 45 -3.73 4.53 7.76
N SER A 46 -4.73 5.21 8.34
CA SER A 46 -6.13 4.88 8.08
C SER A 46 -6.55 5.08 6.61
N TYR A 47 -5.77 5.78 5.78
CA TYR A 47 -6.08 5.97 4.36
C TYR A 47 -6.00 4.68 3.54
N GLN A 48 -5.11 3.77 3.90
CA GLN A 48 -4.96 2.48 3.23
C GLN A 48 -6.13 1.52 3.50
N LYS A 49 -6.91 1.76 4.57
CA LYS A 49 -8.02 0.89 5.02
C LYS A 49 -7.54 -0.52 5.33
N ASP A 50 -7.99 -1.51 4.55
CA ASP A 50 -7.68 -2.92 4.73
C ASP A 50 -6.41 -3.28 3.95
N ILE A 51 -5.37 -3.67 4.68
CA ILE A 51 -4.08 -4.08 4.11
C ILE A 51 -3.97 -5.60 4.14
N ASP A 52 -3.63 -6.20 3.00
CA ASP A 52 -3.26 -7.61 2.92
C ASP A 52 -1.80 -7.77 3.35
N TRP A 53 -1.59 -7.93 4.66
CA TRP A 53 -0.26 -8.09 5.25
C TRP A 53 0.46 -9.37 4.80
N SER A 54 -0.27 -10.41 4.38
CA SER A 54 0.31 -11.62 3.81
C SER A 54 0.93 -11.33 2.44
N ALA A 55 0.24 -10.56 1.60
CA ALA A 55 0.78 -10.10 0.33
C ALA A 55 1.94 -9.12 0.54
N THR A 56 1.83 -8.17 1.47
CA THR A 56 2.89 -7.20 1.79
C THR A 56 4.18 -7.91 2.20
N ALA A 57 4.10 -8.94 3.05
CA ALA A 57 5.26 -9.68 3.53
C ALA A 57 5.96 -10.54 2.46
N LYS A 58 5.38 -10.70 1.27
CA LYS A 58 6.07 -11.36 0.14
C LYS A 58 7.17 -10.47 -0.46
N ASP A 59 7.10 -9.16 -0.23
CA ASP A 59 8.16 -8.24 -0.63
C ASP A 59 9.32 -8.30 0.38
N LYS A 60 10.44 -8.88 -0.05
CA LYS A 60 11.63 -9.08 0.79
C LYS A 60 12.32 -7.76 1.19
N ASN A 61 11.98 -6.65 0.54
CA ASN A 61 12.51 -5.34 0.87
C ASN A 61 11.72 -4.70 2.03
N ILE A 62 10.49 -5.13 2.32
CA ILE A 62 9.69 -4.58 3.42
C ILE A 62 10.07 -5.30 4.72
N LYS A 63 11.08 -4.76 5.40
CA LYS A 63 11.58 -5.27 6.69
C LYS A 63 10.85 -4.63 7.86
N PHE A 64 10.33 -3.42 7.68
CA PHE A 64 9.61 -2.70 8.71
C PHE A 64 8.44 -1.87 8.18
N VAL A 65 7.53 -1.50 9.08
CA VAL A 65 6.45 -0.56 8.81
C VAL A 65 6.27 0.45 9.95
N TYR A 66 6.11 1.72 9.60
CA TYR A 66 5.57 2.73 10.50
C TYR A 66 4.05 2.86 10.32
N VAL A 67 3.30 2.81 11.42
CA VAL A 67 1.83 2.92 11.41
C VAL A 67 1.41 4.21 12.09
N LYS A 68 0.58 5.01 11.43
CA LYS A 68 0.01 6.23 12.04
C LYS A 68 -0.80 5.86 13.26
N ALA A 69 -0.37 6.32 14.43
CA ALA A 69 -1.08 6.13 15.68
C ALA A 69 -2.04 7.28 15.96
N THR A 70 -1.52 8.50 15.90
CA THR A 70 -2.24 9.70 16.35
C THR A 70 -1.88 10.92 15.51
N GLU A 71 -2.68 11.97 15.64
CA GLU A 71 -2.45 13.26 15.00
C GLU A 71 -2.96 14.38 15.91
N GLY A 72 -2.13 15.40 16.13
CA GLY A 72 -2.49 16.53 16.99
C GLY A 72 -2.96 16.07 18.38
N SER A 73 -3.94 16.77 18.94
CA SER A 73 -4.35 16.55 20.34
C SER A 73 -5.40 15.46 20.54
N THR A 74 -6.11 15.02 19.49
CA THR A 74 -7.33 14.21 19.67
C THR A 74 -7.49 13.07 18.68
N TYR A 75 -6.92 13.16 17.48
CA TYR A 75 -7.11 12.11 16.49
C TYR A 75 -6.30 10.87 16.89
N ARG A 76 -6.97 9.72 16.85
CA ARG A 76 -6.41 8.39 17.06
C ARG A 76 -6.85 7.50 15.91
N SER A 77 -5.91 6.83 15.27
CA SER A 77 -6.18 5.97 14.11
C SER A 77 -6.88 4.69 14.56
N ARG A 78 -8.10 4.44 14.04
CA ARG A 78 -8.85 3.21 14.34
C ARG A 78 -8.17 1.94 13.82
N HIS A 79 -7.30 2.05 12.83
CA HIS A 79 -6.58 0.92 12.23
C HIS A 79 -5.20 0.69 12.86
N TYR A 80 -4.78 1.52 13.82
CA TYR A 80 -3.44 1.45 14.41
C TYR A 80 -3.14 0.06 14.98
N GLN A 81 -4.00 -0.41 15.91
CA GLN A 81 -3.79 -1.69 16.58
C GLN A 81 -3.81 -2.86 15.58
N TYR A 82 -4.82 -2.89 14.70
CA TYR A 82 -4.94 -3.91 13.66
C TYR A 82 -3.68 -4.01 12.79
N ASN A 83 -3.15 -2.87 12.34
CA ASN A 83 -1.97 -2.83 11.48
C ASN A 83 -0.71 -3.26 12.22
N ILE A 84 -0.51 -2.82 13.47
CA ILE A 84 0.63 -3.25 14.31
C ILE A 84 0.60 -4.76 14.53
N GLU A 85 -0.54 -5.32 14.91
CA GLU A 85 -0.67 -6.76 15.21
C GLU A 85 -0.47 -7.62 13.96
N ASN A 86 -1.14 -7.28 12.86
CA ASN A 86 -1.09 -8.09 11.65
C ASN A 86 0.27 -7.99 10.95
N ALA A 87 0.86 -6.80 10.83
CA ALA A 87 2.20 -6.67 10.24
C ALA A 87 3.23 -7.51 11.01
N ARG A 88 3.20 -7.45 12.35
CA ARG A 88 4.06 -8.25 13.22
C ARG A 88 3.82 -9.75 13.05
N GLN A 89 2.57 -10.19 12.92
CA GLN A 89 2.24 -11.60 12.70
C GLN A 89 2.88 -12.16 11.41
N TYR A 90 3.05 -11.33 10.39
CA TYR A 90 3.73 -11.70 9.14
C TYR A 90 5.23 -11.41 9.14
N GLY A 91 5.83 -11.12 10.30
CA GLY A 91 7.27 -10.98 10.48
C GLY A 91 7.85 -9.62 10.08
N ILE A 92 7.01 -8.60 9.88
CA ILE A 92 7.45 -7.23 9.59
C ILE A 92 7.64 -6.48 10.92
N HIS A 93 8.78 -5.82 11.11
CA HIS A 93 9.02 -5.00 12.30
C HIS A 93 8.11 -3.78 12.33
N VAL A 94 7.59 -3.41 13.49
CA VAL A 94 6.58 -2.35 13.59
C VAL A 94 7.01 -1.17 14.44
N GLY A 95 6.65 0.03 13.98
CA GLY A 95 6.79 1.28 14.71
C GLY A 95 5.55 2.16 14.58
N ALA A 96 5.40 3.10 15.50
CA ALA A 96 4.31 4.05 15.49
C ALA A 96 4.80 5.45 15.14
N TYR A 97 3.98 6.19 14.40
CA TYR A 97 4.22 7.62 14.21
C TYR A 97 3.07 8.52 14.67
N HIS A 98 3.44 9.72 15.08
CA HIS A 98 2.54 10.83 15.39
C HIS A 98 2.62 11.86 14.28
N PHE A 99 1.48 12.22 13.69
CA PHE A 99 1.42 13.37 12.79
C PHE A 99 1.34 14.66 13.60
N PHE A 100 2.39 15.48 13.54
CA PHE A 100 2.49 16.72 14.29
C PHE A 100 1.61 17.83 13.72
N ARG A 101 0.88 18.51 14.60
CA ARG A 101 0.11 19.72 14.27
C ARG A 101 0.76 20.94 14.95
N PRO A 102 1.39 21.85 14.19
CA PRO A 102 2.21 22.93 14.76
C PRO A 102 1.43 23.93 15.61
N ASN A 103 0.13 24.13 15.34
CA ASN A 103 -0.72 25.05 16.08
C ASN A 103 -1.42 24.36 17.28
N VAL A 104 -0.96 23.17 17.69
CA VAL A 104 -1.50 22.41 18.83
C VAL A 104 -0.44 22.32 19.93
N PRO A 105 -0.77 22.56 21.22
CA PRO A 105 0.20 22.44 22.32
C PRO A 105 0.91 21.08 22.34
N VAL A 106 2.25 21.11 22.39
CA VAL A 106 3.09 19.89 22.35
C VAL A 106 2.72 18.90 23.45
N GLU A 107 2.42 19.38 24.65
CA GLU A 107 2.00 18.52 25.77
C GLU A 107 0.73 17.71 25.44
N LYS A 108 -0.26 18.33 24.79
CA LYS A 108 -1.49 17.62 24.38
C LYS A 108 -1.22 16.59 23.29
N GLN A 109 -0.29 16.87 22.38
CA GLN A 109 0.12 15.94 21.34
C GLN A 109 0.86 14.74 21.95
N PHE A 110 1.77 14.99 22.89
CA PHE A 110 2.49 13.97 23.63
C PHE A 110 1.55 13.06 24.43
N LEU A 111 0.59 13.64 25.16
CA LEU A 111 -0.43 12.89 25.90
C LEU A 111 -1.31 12.07 24.96
N ASN A 112 -1.69 12.61 23.79
CA ASN A 112 -2.44 11.85 22.81
C ASN A 112 -1.64 10.65 22.29
N PHE A 113 -0.38 10.87 21.88
CA PHE A 113 0.49 9.80 21.39
C PHE A 113 0.72 8.69 22.41
N THR A 114 1.12 9.06 23.63
CA THR A 114 1.42 8.09 24.71
C THR A 114 0.19 7.40 25.28
N SER A 115 -1.03 7.95 25.07
CA SER A 115 -2.26 7.26 25.43
C SER A 115 -2.62 6.08 24.50
N VAL A 116 -1.98 5.98 23.33
CA VAL A 116 -2.22 4.95 22.32
C VAL A 116 -1.02 4.04 22.15
N VAL A 117 0.19 4.63 22.09
CA VAL A 117 1.43 3.91 21.78
C VAL A 117 2.11 3.46 23.05
N LYS A 118 2.23 2.14 23.23
CA LYS A 118 2.96 1.52 24.33
C LYS A 118 4.31 1.01 23.85
N LYS A 119 5.34 1.15 24.69
CA LYS A 119 6.72 0.80 24.34
C LYS A 119 6.86 -0.69 24.03
N GLU A 120 6.20 -1.53 24.80
CA GLU A 120 6.19 -2.99 24.67
C GLU A 120 5.58 -3.48 23.34
N ASP A 121 4.77 -2.65 22.68
CA ASP A 121 4.14 -2.97 21.41
C ASP A 121 4.97 -2.54 20.19
N GLN A 122 6.17 -1.95 20.38
CA GLN A 122 7.01 -1.42 19.29
C GLN A 122 8.34 -2.16 19.15
N ASP A 123 8.76 -2.39 17.89
CA ASP A 123 10.10 -2.87 17.56
C ASP A 123 11.03 -1.70 17.17
N LEU A 124 10.44 -0.62 16.64
CA LEU A 124 11.13 0.59 16.18
C LEU A 124 10.99 1.73 17.19
N ILE A 125 11.87 2.73 17.08
CA ILE A 125 11.75 3.98 17.85
C ILE A 125 10.50 4.78 17.41
N PRO A 126 9.82 5.49 18.32
CA PRO A 126 8.73 6.38 17.95
C PRO A 126 9.16 7.45 16.94
N LEU A 127 8.32 7.74 15.96
CA LEU A 127 8.55 8.76 14.94
C LEU A 127 7.57 9.94 15.10
N ILE A 128 8.09 11.16 15.03
CA ILE A 128 7.26 12.37 14.93
C ILE A 128 7.35 12.88 13.51
N ASP A 129 6.21 12.88 12.83
CA ASP A 129 6.08 13.34 11.46
C ASP A 129 5.75 14.84 11.44
N VAL A 130 6.72 15.65 11.03
CA VAL A 130 6.65 17.12 10.97
C VAL A 130 6.73 17.57 9.52
N GLU A 131 5.57 17.68 8.87
CA GLU A 131 5.48 18.07 7.47
C GLU A 131 4.53 19.25 7.21
N VAL A 132 3.93 19.80 8.27
CA VAL A 132 3.04 20.97 8.17
C VAL A 132 3.68 22.19 8.84
N ARG A 133 3.70 23.29 8.09
CA ARG A 133 4.17 24.59 8.58
C ARG A 133 3.16 25.18 9.57
N GLY A 134 3.66 25.67 10.70
CA GLY A 134 2.87 26.49 11.62
C GLY A 134 2.43 27.78 10.96
N ASN A 135 1.33 28.36 11.42
CA ASN A 135 0.98 29.71 10.98
C ASN A 135 1.98 30.68 11.65
N ASN A 136 2.38 31.72 10.93
CA ASN A 136 3.10 32.85 11.51
C ASN A 136 2.12 33.65 12.40
N LEU A 137 1.81 33.15 13.60
CA LEU A 137 1.26 34.01 14.63
C LEU A 137 2.45 34.70 15.30
N THR A 138 2.64 35.98 14.98
CA THR A 138 3.49 36.87 15.76
C THR A 138 2.99 36.81 17.21
N VAL A 139 3.82 36.24 18.09
CA VAL A 139 3.67 36.39 19.54
C VAL A 139 3.75 37.86 19.94
#